data_AF-A0A915N4K2-F1
#
_entry.id   AF-A0A915N4K2-F1
#
_cell.length_a   1.000
_cell.length_b   1.000
_cell.length_c   1.000
_cell.angle_alpha   90.00
_cell.angle_beta   90.00
_cell.angle_gamma   90.00
#
_symmetry.space_group_name_H-M   'P 1'
#
loop_
_entity.id
_entity.type
_entity.pdbx_description
1 polymer ?
#
loop_
_entity_poly.entity_id
_entity_poly.type
_entity_poly.pdbx_seq_one_letter_code
_entity_poly.pdbx_strand_id
1 'polypeptide(L)' 'MNYGSIGVVLAHEITHGFDNNGRLHDEFGNVRNWWKKETAAAFQKQKQCFVDQYDAITVNGLDGLH' A
#
# COMPACT_ATOMS: atom_id res chain seq x y z
N MET A 1 -24.18 -2.01 -9.30
CA MET A 1 -23.66 -0.63 -9.15
C MET A 1 -22.94 -0.42 -7.81
N ASN A 2 -23.43 -0.96 -6.68
CA ASN A 2 -22.86 -0.66 -5.34
C ASN A 2 -21.45 -1.19 -5.06
N TYR A 3 -21.02 -2.27 -5.71
CA TYR A 3 -19.69 -2.86 -5.49
C TYR A 3 -18.54 -2.03 -6.07
N GLY A 4 -18.78 -1.31 -7.18
CA GLY A 4 -17.72 -0.57 -7.89
C GLY A 4 -17.38 0.79 -7.24
N SER A 5 -18.28 1.36 -6.45
CA SER A 5 -18.06 2.62 -5.73
C SER A 5 -17.79 2.34 -4.25
N ILE A 6 -18.85 2.10 -3.47
CA ILE A 6 -18.76 1.91 -2.01
C ILE A 6 -17.94 0.66 -1.68
N GLY A 7 -18.09 -0.41 -2.44
CA GLY A 7 -17.30 -1.62 -2.25
C GLY A 7 -15.79 -1.38 -2.42
N VAL A 8 -15.40 -0.59 -3.42
CA VAL A 8 -13.98 -0.23 -3.65
C VAL A 8 -13.45 0.67 -2.54
N VAL A 9 -14.22 1.68 -2.12
CA VAL A 9 -13.81 2.57 -1.02
C VAL A 9 -13.63 1.78 0.26
N LEU A 10 -14.57 0.91 0.63
CA LEU A 10 -14.43 0.07 1.81
C LEU A 10 -13.18 -0.83 1.72
N ALA A 11 -12.93 -1.45 0.57
CA ALA A 11 -11.75 -2.28 0.36
C ALA A 11 -10.45 -1.47 0.42
N HIS A 12 -10.46 -0.22 -0.06
CA HIS A 12 -9.33 0.71 0.04
C HIS A 12 -8.98 0.98 1.51
N GLU A 13 -9.97 1.31 2.34
CA GLU A 13 -9.75 1.55 3.76
C GLU A 13 -9.26 0.30 4.51
N ILE A 14 -9.77 -0.89 4.15
CA ILE A 14 -9.26 -2.15 4.70
C ILE A 14 -7.79 -2.37 4.30
N THR A 15 -7.43 -2.06 3.06
CA THR A 15 -6.07 -2.26 2.53
C THR A 15 -5.05 -1.36 3.23
N HIS A 16 -5.45 -0.18 3.71
CA HIS A 16 -4.58 0.68 4.53
C HIS A 16 -4.08 0.01 5.81
N GLY A 17 -4.83 -0.93 6.40
CA GLY A 17 -4.35 -1.76 7.51
C GLY A 17 -3.16 -2.67 7.15
N PHE A 18 -2.89 -2.88 5.86
CA PHE A 18 -1.86 -3.79 5.35
C PHE A 18 -0.85 -3.11 4.42
N ASP A 19 -0.94 -1.79 4.26
CA ASP A 19 0.01 -1.05 3.44
C ASP A 19 1.40 -0.97 4.11
N ASN A 20 2.31 -0.19 3.52
CA ASN A 20 3.68 -0.03 4.02
C ASN A 20 3.77 0.39 5.49
N ASN A 21 2.79 1.15 6.00
CA ASN A 21 2.71 1.59 7.38
C ASN A 21 1.76 0.71 8.21
N GLY A 22 0.56 0.43 7.69
CA GLY A 22 -0.46 -0.35 8.39
C GLY A 22 0.06 -1.72 8.83
N ARG A 23 0.81 -2.41 7.97
CA ARG A 23 1.39 -3.73 8.28
C ARG A 23 2.29 -3.79 9.52
N LEU A 24 2.75 -2.64 10.01
CA LEU A 24 3.61 -2.56 11.20
C LEU A 24 2.80 -2.56 12.50
N HIS A 25 1.47 -2.44 12.41
CA HIS A 25 0.56 -2.40 13.53
C HIS A 25 -0.19 -3.72 13.66
N ASP A 26 -0.28 -4.24 14.88
CA ASP A 26 -1.08 -5.44 15.16
C ASP A 26 -2.58 -5.13 15.21
N GLU A 27 -3.41 -6.12 15.49
CA GLU A 27 -4.88 -6.01 15.51
C GLU A 27 -5.42 -5.00 16.54
N PHE A 28 -4.59 -4.58 17.49
CA PHE A 28 -4.92 -3.58 18.50
C PHE A 28 -4.34 -2.20 18.19
N GLY A 29 -3.62 -2.06 17.07
CA GLY A 29 -2.96 -0.82 16.68
C GLY A 29 -1.60 -0.60 17.32
N ASN A 30 -0.98 -1.61 17.95
CA ASN A 30 0.36 -1.47 18.51
C ASN A 30 1.42 -1.68 17.43
N VAL A 31 2.48 -0.85 17.43
CA VAL A 31 3.64 -1.07 16.57
C VAL A 31 4.37 -2.34 17.01
N ARG A 32 4.21 -3.41 16.23
CA ARG A 32 4.79 -4.72 16.51
C ARG A 32 5.05 -5.43 15.20
N ASN A 33 6.24 -6.02 15.04
CA ASN A 33 6.46 -6.91 13.92
C ASN A 33 5.75 -8.25 14.17
N TRP A 34 4.58 -8.43 13.56
CA TRP A 34 3.79 -9.66 13.61
C TRP A 34 3.95 -10.53 12.35
N TRP A 35 4.79 -10.09 11.40
CA TRP A 35 5.09 -10.85 10.18
C TRP A 35 6.34 -11.69 10.33
N LYS A 36 6.32 -12.85 9.69
CA LYS A 36 7.54 -13.63 9.46
C LYS A 36 8.47 -12.85 8.52
N LYS A 37 9.78 -13.08 8.66
CA LYS A 37 10.81 -12.40 7.86
C LYS A 37 10.60 -12.63 6.36
N GLU A 38 10.19 -13.83 5.98
CA GLU A 38 9.97 -14.23 4.60
C GLU A 38 8.77 -13.48 3.99
N THR A 39 7.68 -13.33 4.75
CA THR A 39 6.50 -12.55 4.34
C THR A 39 6.85 -11.08 4.15
N ALA A 40 7.62 -10.51 5.08
CA ALA A 40 8.08 -9.12 4.98
C ALA A 40 8.96 -8.92 3.73
N ALA A 41 9.88 -9.83 3.44
CA ALA A 41 10.71 -9.76 2.25
C ALA A 41 9.89 -9.89 0.94
N ALA A 42 8.92 -10.81 0.90
CA ALA A 42 8.03 -10.98 -0.24
C ALA A 42 7.19 -9.72 -0.51
N PHE A 43 6.68 -9.10 0.56
CA PHE A 43 5.93 -7.84 0.45
C PHE A 43 6.80 -6.70 -0.07
N GLN A 44 8.02 -6.54 0.42
CA GLN A 44 8.93 -5.49 -0.09
C GLN A 44 9.19 -5.68 -1.58
N LYS A 45 9.39 -6.93 -2.03
CA LYS A 45 9.57 -7.24 -3.46
C LYS A 45 8.34 -6.85 -4.29
N GLN A 46 7.13 -7.15 -3.81
CA GLN A 46 5.89 -6.79 -4.53
C GLN A 46 5.63 -5.29 -4.52
N LYS A 47 5.86 -4.62 -3.39
CA LYS A 47 5.73 -3.18 -3.25
C LYS A 47 6.62 -2.44 -4.25
N GLN A 48 7.86 -2.92 -4.46
CA GLN A 48 8.79 -2.27 -5.38
C GLN A 48 8.23 -2.16 -6.81
N CYS A 49 7.47 -3.16 -7.28
CA CYS A 49 6.81 -3.11 -8.59
C CYS A 49 5.90 -1.87 -8.73
N PHE A 50 5.14 -1.54 -7.67
CA PHE A 50 4.28 -0.36 -7.68
C PHE A 50 5.10 0.93 -7.60
N VAL A 51 6.16 0.96 -6.79
CA VAL A 51 7.08 2.12 -6.77
C VAL A 51 7.60 2.40 -8.17
N ASP A 52 8.18 1.39 -8.82
CA ASP A 52 8.73 1.51 -10.17
C ASP A 52 7.66 1.92 -11.20
N GLN A 53 6.44 1.38 -11.08
CA GLN A 53 5.33 1.73 -11.95
C GLN A 53 4.95 3.20 -11.85
N TYR A 54 4.78 3.72 -10.63
CA TYR A 54 4.33 5.10 -10.42
C TYR A 54 5.46 6.11 -10.61
N ASP A 55 6.72 5.75 -10.33
CA ASP A 55 7.89 6.56 -10.61
C ASP A 55 8.08 6.81 -12.13
N ALA A 56 7.62 5.89 -12.97
CA ALA A 56 7.66 6.05 -14.43
C ALA A 56 6.53 6.93 -15.00
N ILE A 57 5.57 7.37 -14.18
CA ILE A 57 4.45 8.20 -14.62
C ILE A 57 4.83 9.67 -14.50
N THR A 58 4.92 10.36 -15.63
CA THR A 58 5.02 11.82 -15.67
C THR A 58 3.63 12.44 -15.70
N VAL A 59 3.37 13.39 -14.80
CA VAL A 59 2.11 14.16 -14.78
C VAL A 59 2.33 15.48 -15.51
N ASN A 60 1.82 15.56 -16.74
CA ASN A 60 1.91 16.75 -17.59
C ASN A 60 1.43 18.00 -16.82
N GLY A 61 2.30 19.00 -16.67
CA GLY A 61 2.02 20.24 -15.93
C GLY A 61 2.62 20.31 -14.52
N LEU A 62 3.32 19.25 -14.06
CA LEU A 62 4.15 19.25 -12.85
C LEU A 62 5.63 18.97 -13.14
N ASP A 63 6.04 19.03 -14.42
CA ASP A 63 7.40 18.74 -14.87
C ASP A 63 8.41 19.68 -14.17
N GLY A 64 9.11 19.17 -13.15
CA GLY A 64 10.13 19.90 -12.39
C GLY A 64 10.02 19.83 -10.87
N LEU A 65 8.99 19.18 -10.31
CA LEU A 65 8.87 18.89 -8.87
C LEU A 65 9.07 17.39 -8.60
N HIS A 66 10.28 16.90 -8.84
CA HIS A 66 10.80 15.69 -8.21
C HIS A 66 11.75 16.09 -7.08
#